data_AF-A0A2C9LQ81-F1
#
_entry.id   AF-A0A2C9LQ81-F1
#
_cell.length_a   1.000
_cell.length_b   1.000
_cell.length_c   1.000
_cell.angle_alpha   90.00
_cell.angle_beta   90.00
_cell.angle_gamma   90.00
#
_symmetry.space_group_name_H-M   'P 1'
#
loop_
_entity.id
_entity.type
_entity.pdbx_description
1 polymer ?
#
loop_
_entity_poly.entity_id
_entity_poly.type
_entity_poly.pdbx_seq_one_letter_code
_entity_poly.pdbx_strand_id
1 'polypeptide(L)'
;MIPAKIGSHTTPIKVAGKGSERNRLPPIKLNLLALTNNVKVKCELCNQWGSLQCAHCRVTYYCCEEHMELDRTLHEDICHRIEMLRQPIEFSPSQDTRERMKKQKRVLLEEMYEYTYRQGQTSMEAVRHIPPEVAKRTLRHQPL
;
A
#
# COMPACT_ATOMS: atom_id res chain seq x y z
N MET A 1 8.48 41.70 -28.06
CA MET A 1 7.20 41.06 -27.68
C MET A 1 7.51 39.80 -26.88
N ILE A 2 7.23 39.86 -25.58
CA ILE A 2 7.04 38.83 -24.52
C ILE A 2 7.88 37.54 -24.56
N PRO A 3 8.79 37.30 -23.58
CA PRO A 3 9.28 35.97 -23.26
C PRO A 3 8.33 35.24 -22.29
N ALA A 4 7.90 34.02 -22.64
CA ALA A 4 7.08 33.15 -21.81
C ALA A 4 7.94 32.46 -20.73
N LYS A 5 7.77 32.87 -19.47
CA LYS A 5 8.30 32.18 -18.30
C LYS A 5 7.45 30.93 -18.03
N ILE A 6 8.01 29.75 -18.26
CA ILE A 6 7.39 28.48 -17.84
C ILE A 6 7.90 28.18 -16.43
N GLY A 7 7.10 28.56 -15.43
CA GLY A 7 7.37 28.32 -14.02
C GLY A 7 7.27 26.82 -13.69
N SER A 8 8.38 26.27 -13.20
CA SER A 8 8.45 24.97 -12.54
C SER A 8 7.80 25.05 -11.15
N HIS A 9 6.49 24.82 -11.07
CA HIS A 9 5.82 24.60 -9.79
C HIS A 9 5.94 23.12 -9.40
N THR A 10 7.05 22.74 -8.78
CA THR A 10 7.10 21.55 -7.92
C THR A 10 6.54 21.94 -6.57
N THR A 11 5.26 21.67 -6.33
CA THR A 11 4.71 21.74 -4.98
C THR A 11 5.16 20.52 -4.18
N PRO A 12 5.63 20.70 -2.93
CA PRO A 12 5.96 19.57 -2.06
C PRO A 12 4.69 18.84 -1.65
N ILE A 13 4.68 17.51 -1.81
CA ILE A 13 3.63 16.61 -1.31
C ILE A 13 3.70 16.63 0.21
N LYS A 14 2.84 17.42 0.85
CA LYS A 14 2.62 17.36 2.30
C LYS A 14 1.80 16.11 2.62
N VAL A 15 2.45 15.02 3.01
CA VAL A 15 1.78 13.87 3.64
C VAL A 15 1.58 14.19 5.12
N ALA A 16 0.48 14.86 5.42
CA ALA A 16 -0.04 15.00 6.77
C ALA A 16 -1.37 14.23 6.82
N GLY A 17 -1.35 13.05 7.45
CA GLY A 17 -2.53 12.22 7.63
C GLY A 17 -2.46 11.48 8.97
N LYS A 18 -2.74 12.18 10.07
CA LYS A 18 -3.14 11.53 11.32
C LYS A 18 -4.55 10.99 11.10
N GLY A 19 -4.67 9.71 10.74
CA GLY A 19 -5.95 9.03 10.56
C GLY A 19 -6.68 8.89 11.90
N SER A 20 -7.68 9.74 12.13
CA SER A 20 -8.68 9.54 13.17
C SER A 20 -9.49 8.28 12.85
N GLU A 21 -9.66 7.37 13.82
CA GLU A 21 -10.43 6.10 13.71
C GLU A 21 -11.86 6.26 13.15
N ARG A 22 -12.38 7.48 13.03
CA ARG A 22 -13.73 7.82 12.57
C ARG A 22 -13.96 7.73 11.05
N ASN A 23 -12.93 7.44 10.25
CA ASN A 23 -13.03 7.36 8.77
C ASN A 23 -12.69 5.97 8.20
N ARG A 24 -12.93 4.89 8.96
CA ARG A 24 -12.67 3.53 8.48
C ARG A 24 -13.79 3.09 7.52
N LEU A 25 -13.47 2.91 6.24
CA LEU A 25 -14.38 2.24 5.30
C LEU A 25 -14.31 0.71 5.50
N PRO A 26 -15.45 0.00 5.53
CA PRO A 26 -15.44 -1.46 5.62
C PRO A 26 -14.84 -2.09 4.36
N PRO A 27 -14.25 -3.30 4.45
CA PRO A 27 -13.75 -4.00 3.28
C PRO A 27 -14.89 -4.31 2.30
N ILE A 28 -14.56 -4.24 1.01
CA ILE A 28 -15.49 -4.62 -0.05
C ILE A 28 -15.48 -6.15 -0.15
N LYS A 29 -16.62 -6.78 0.11
CA LYS A 29 -16.80 -8.22 -0.16
C LYS A 29 -16.96 -8.42 -1.66
N LEU A 30 -16.06 -9.20 -2.26
CA LEU A 30 -16.09 -9.48 -3.68
C LEU A 30 -17.17 -10.50 -4.01
N ASN A 31 -17.98 -10.19 -5.03
CA ASN A 31 -18.81 -11.21 -5.64
C ASN A 31 -17.96 -12.07 -6.57
N LEU A 32 -17.52 -13.23 -6.06
CA LEU A 32 -16.68 -14.18 -6.79
C LEU A 32 -17.34 -14.67 -8.10
N LEU A 33 -18.67 -14.67 -8.18
CA LEU A 33 -19.40 -15.05 -9.39
C LEU A 33 -19.40 -13.96 -10.47
N ALA A 34 -19.16 -12.70 -10.09
CA ALA A 34 -19.08 -11.56 -11.00
C ALA A 34 -17.65 -11.33 -11.54
N LEU A 35 -16.64 -11.98 -10.96
CA LEU A 35 -15.27 -11.95 -11.48
C LEU A 35 -15.21 -12.79 -12.75
N THR A 36 -14.71 -12.20 -13.85
CA THR A 36 -14.47 -12.96 -15.08
C THR A 36 -13.58 -14.16 -14.75
N ASN A 37 -13.86 -15.34 -15.31
CA ASN A 37 -13.31 -16.66 -14.95
C ASN A 37 -11.77 -16.76 -14.77
N ASN A 38 -11.01 -15.76 -15.21
CA ASN A 38 -9.55 -15.71 -15.21
C ASN A 38 -8.93 -14.71 -14.22
N VAL A 39 -9.72 -13.91 -13.50
CA VAL A 39 -9.19 -12.95 -12.50
C VAL A 39 -9.18 -13.61 -11.12
N LYS A 40 -8.07 -14.31 -10.82
CA LYS A 40 -7.83 -14.88 -9.48
C LYS A 40 -7.13 -13.83 -8.63
N VAL A 41 -7.88 -13.18 -7.75
CA VAL A 41 -7.31 -12.29 -6.73
C VAL A 41 -6.73 -13.12 -5.57
N LYS A 42 -5.53 -12.76 -5.12
CA LYS A 42 -4.82 -13.47 -4.06
C LYS A 42 -4.70 -12.60 -2.81
N CYS A 43 -4.77 -13.23 -1.65
CA CYS A 43 -4.49 -12.60 -0.37
C CYS A 43 -3.03 -12.17 -0.27
N GLU A 44 -2.76 -10.93 0.13
CA GLU A 44 -1.38 -10.42 0.25
C GLU A 44 -0.56 -11.13 1.35
N LEU A 45 -1.20 -11.71 2.37
CA LEU A 45 -0.49 -12.39 3.46
C LEU A 45 -0.21 -13.88 3.17
N CYS A 46 -1.21 -14.62 2.68
CA CYS A 46 -1.10 -16.09 2.56
C CYS A 46 -1.16 -16.61 1.12
N ASN A 47 -1.34 -15.73 0.12
CA ASN A 47 -1.48 -16.06 -1.30
C ASN A 47 -2.66 -17.00 -1.65
N GLN A 48 -3.57 -17.27 -0.71
CA GLN A 48 -4.84 -17.96 -0.96
C GLN A 48 -5.82 -17.03 -1.68
N TRP A 49 -6.94 -17.58 -2.12
CA TRP A 49 -7.95 -16.82 -2.86
C TRP A 49 -8.55 -15.72 -2.00
N GLY A 50 -8.53 -14.49 -2.51
CA GLY A 50 -9.08 -13.33 -1.84
C GLY A 50 -10.60 -13.25 -2.01
N SER A 51 -11.31 -12.91 -0.93
CA SER A 51 -12.75 -12.64 -0.91
C SER A 51 -13.07 -11.21 -0.47
N LEU A 52 -12.08 -10.52 0.11
CA LEU A 52 -12.16 -9.15 0.60
C LEU A 52 -11.20 -8.27 -0.19
N GLN A 53 -11.61 -7.04 -0.44
CA GLN A 53 -10.82 -6.00 -1.10
C GLN A 53 -10.77 -4.75 -0.23
N CYS A 54 -9.60 -4.12 -0.16
CA CYS A 54 -9.46 -2.83 0.51
C CYS A 54 -10.32 -1.76 -0.20
N ALA A 55 -11.19 -1.08 0.56
CA ALA A 55 -12.10 -0.07 0.01
C ALA A 55 -11.38 1.19 -0.49
N HIS A 56 -10.18 1.47 0.03
CA HIS A 56 -9.38 2.64 -0.33
C HIS A 56 -8.61 2.42 -1.64
N CYS A 57 -7.61 1.54 -1.64
CA CYS A 57 -6.75 1.36 -2.81
C CYS A 57 -7.36 0.47 -3.90
N ARG A 58 -8.34 -0.38 -3.57
CA ARG A 58 -8.98 -1.38 -4.46
C ARG A 58 -8.03 -2.35 -5.19
N VAL A 59 -6.75 -2.33 -4.85
CA VAL A 59 -5.72 -3.17 -5.51
C VAL A 59 -5.14 -4.23 -4.59
N THR A 60 -5.53 -4.23 -3.31
CA THR A 60 -5.10 -5.18 -2.28
C THR A 60 -6.28 -6.03 -1.84
N TYR A 61 -6.01 -7.33 -1.67
CA TYR A 61 -7.01 -8.34 -1.39
C TYR A 61 -6.63 -9.21 -0.19
N TYR A 62 -7.63 -9.71 0.53
CA TYR A 62 -7.48 -10.60 1.68
C TYR A 62 -8.48 -11.76 1.58
N CYS A 63 -8.14 -12.91 2.17
CA CYS A 63 -9.07 -14.04 2.24
C CYS A 63 -10.08 -13.92 3.39
N CYS A 64 -9.72 -13.19 4.46
CA CYS A 64 -10.53 -12.99 5.67
C CYS A 64 -10.19 -11.67 6.36
N GLU A 65 -11.05 -11.24 7.30
CA GLU A 65 -10.88 -9.98 8.05
C GLU A 65 -9.66 -10.02 8.98
N GLU A 66 -9.31 -11.20 9.51
CA GLU A 66 -8.12 -11.38 10.34
C GLU A 66 -6.84 -11.01 9.59
N HIS A 67 -6.69 -11.47 8.35
CA HIS A 67 -5.54 -11.12 7.51
C HIS A 67 -5.52 -9.63 7.14
N MET A 68 -6.69 -9.02 6.98
CA MET A 68 -6.76 -7.58 6.77
C MET A 68 -6.33 -6.80 8.01
N GLU A 69 -6.78 -7.21 9.21
CA GLU A 69 -6.43 -6.52 10.46
C GLU A 69 -4.94 -6.71 10.83
N LEU A 70 -4.35 -7.88 10.51
CA LEU A 70 -2.92 -8.12 10.69
C LEU A 70 -2.05 -7.22 9.81
N ASP A 71 -2.43 -7.04 8.54
CA ASP A 71 -1.70 -6.18 7.60
C ASP A 71 -2.03 -4.69 7.79
N ARG A 72 -3.06 -4.36 8.58
CA ARG A 72 -3.69 -3.04 8.59
C ARG A 72 -2.74 -1.89 8.87
N THR A 73 -1.88 -2.01 9.87
CA THR A 73 -0.97 -0.92 10.27
C THR A 73 0.00 -0.58 9.16
N LEU A 74 0.60 -1.60 8.53
CA LEU A 74 1.48 -1.42 7.39
C LEU A 74 0.69 -0.94 6.17
N HIS A 75 -0.46 -1.57 5.90
CA HIS A 75 -1.28 -1.27 4.74
C HIS A 75 -1.79 0.17 4.76
N GLU A 76 -2.29 0.68 5.90
CA GLU A 76 -2.77 2.07 6.02
C GLU A 76 -1.66 3.07 5.64
N ASP A 77 -0.42 2.81 6.07
CA ASP A 77 0.74 3.67 5.78
C ASP A 77 1.15 3.66 4.30
N ILE A 78 1.01 2.52 3.61
CA ILE A 78 1.43 2.36 2.21
C ILE A 78 0.27 2.31 1.22
N CYS A 79 -0.98 2.39 1.69
CA CYS A 79 -2.20 2.12 0.92
C CYS A 79 -2.23 2.91 -0.40
N HIS A 80 -2.00 4.22 -0.28
CA HIS A 80 -2.00 5.15 -1.42
C HIS A 80 -0.80 4.92 -2.37
N ARG A 81 0.36 4.54 -1.83
CA ARG A 81 1.54 4.24 -2.66
C ARG A 81 1.32 2.98 -3.50
N ILE A 82 0.72 1.94 -2.91
CA ILE A 82 0.36 0.70 -3.61
C ILE A 82 -0.63 1.00 -4.75
N GLU A 83 -1.66 1.80 -4.49
CA GLU A 83 -2.63 2.23 -5.50
C GLU A 83 -1.92 2.81 -6.73
N MET A 84 -1.09 3.84 -6.53
CA MET A 84 -0.37 4.52 -7.61
C MET A 84 0.59 3.60 -8.37
N LEU A 85 1.27 2.67 -7.69
CA LEU A 85 2.21 1.75 -8.32
C LEU A 85 1.54 0.65 -9.14
N ARG A 86 0.39 0.15 -8.67
CA ARG A 86 -0.36 -0.91 -9.35
C ARG A 86 -1.19 -0.38 -10.53
N GLN A 87 -1.37 0.94 -10.67
CA GLN A 87 -1.99 1.51 -11.86
C GLN A 87 -1.18 1.17 -13.14
N PRO A 88 -1.86 0.75 -14.22
CA PRO A 88 -1.23 0.59 -15.52
C PRO A 88 -0.77 1.96 -16.04
N ILE A 89 0.35 1.97 -16.77
CA ILE A 89 0.77 3.19 -17.47
C ILE A 89 -0.20 3.40 -18.62
N GLU A 90 -0.93 4.52 -18.61
CA GLU A 90 -1.86 4.86 -19.68
C GLU A 90 -1.14 4.97 -21.03
N PHE A 91 -1.87 4.62 -22.09
CA PHE A 91 -1.35 4.79 -23.44
C PHE A 91 -1.25 6.29 -23.76
N SER A 92 -0.07 6.71 -24.20
CA SER A 92 0.18 8.05 -24.74
C SER A 92 0.80 7.96 -26.13
N PRO A 93 0.35 8.72 -27.13
CA PRO A 93 0.94 8.73 -28.47
C PRO A 93 2.33 9.38 -28.52
N SER A 94 2.61 10.35 -27.63
CA SER A 94 3.93 10.99 -27.52
C SER A 94 4.95 10.10 -26.80
N GLN A 95 6.15 9.98 -27.36
CA GLN A 95 7.27 9.26 -26.74
C GLN A 95 7.73 9.92 -25.44
N ASP A 96 7.90 11.24 -25.43
CA ASP A 96 8.36 11.99 -24.26
C ASP A 96 7.43 11.79 -23.06
N THR A 97 6.11 11.79 -23.31
CA THR A 97 5.11 11.55 -22.26
C THR A 97 5.22 10.13 -21.70
N ARG A 98 5.43 9.11 -22.56
CA ARG A 98 5.62 7.72 -22.11
C ARG A 98 6.88 7.58 -21.25
N GLU A 99 7.98 8.22 -21.65
CA GLU A 99 9.24 8.19 -20.91
C GLU A 99 9.13 8.90 -19.56
N ARG A 100 8.43 10.04 -19.51
CA ARG A 100 8.12 10.76 -18.27
C ARG A 100 7.30 9.90 -17.31
N MET A 101 6.24 9.25 -17.78
CA MET A 101 5.40 8.37 -16.96
C MET A 101 6.20 7.18 -16.41
N LYS A 102 7.02 6.53 -17.25
CA LYS A 102 7.93 5.46 -16.81
C LYS A 102 8.91 5.96 -15.76
N LYS A 103 9.49 7.15 -15.94
CA LYS A 103 10.42 7.75 -14.97
C LYS A 103 9.72 8.04 -13.65
N GLN A 104 8.53 8.62 -13.66
CA GLN A 104 7.73 8.86 -12.46
C GLN A 104 7.42 7.55 -11.71
N LYS A 105 7.02 6.49 -12.42
CA LYS A 105 6.76 5.19 -11.82
C LYS A 105 8.01 4.57 -11.18
N ARG A 106 9.19 4.74 -11.80
CA ARG A 106 10.46 4.30 -11.20
C ARG A 106 10.79 5.04 -9.91
N VAL A 107 10.66 6.37 -9.91
CA VAL A 107 10.89 7.19 -8.70
C VAL A 107 9.96 6.76 -7.57
N LEU A 108 8.68 6.55 -7.87
CA LEU A 108 7.71 6.08 -6.87
C LEU A 108 8.07 4.69 -6.30
N LEU A 109 8.60 3.79 -7.13
CA LEU A 109 9.04 2.47 -6.70
C LEU A 109 10.26 2.55 -5.78
N GLU A 110 11.21 3.42 -6.11
CA GLU A 110 12.40 3.68 -5.30
C GLU A 110 12.02 4.30 -3.94
N GLU A 111 11.14 5.31 -3.93
CA GLU A 111 10.61 5.89 -2.70
C GLU A 111 9.88 4.84 -1.83
N MET A 112 9.11 3.94 -2.44
CA MET A 112 8.45 2.86 -1.72
C MET A 112 9.47 1.91 -1.10
N TYR A 113 10.50 1.50 -1.86
CA TYR A 113 11.57 0.65 -1.37
C TYR A 113 12.26 1.28 -0.16
N GLU A 114 12.70 2.53 -0.26
CA GLU A 114 13.34 3.24 0.83
C GLU A 114 12.45 3.37 2.08
N TYR A 115 11.16 3.65 1.88
CA TYR A 115 10.20 3.74 2.97
C TYR A 115 10.06 2.41 3.72
N THR A 116 9.80 1.33 2.99
CA THR A 116 9.65 -0.02 3.58
C THR A 116 10.92 -0.51 4.25
N TYR A 117 12.08 -0.24 3.65
CA TYR A 117 13.38 -0.56 4.23
C TYR A 117 13.59 0.16 5.57
N ARG A 118 13.35 1.48 5.61
CA ARG A 118 13.50 2.28 6.83
C ARG A 118 12.54 1.81 7.93
N GLN A 119 11.28 1.56 7.56
CA GLN A 119 10.27 1.07 8.50
C GLN A 119 10.69 -0.27 9.12
N GLY A 120 11.18 -1.20 8.29
CA GLY A 120 11.70 -2.49 8.76
C GLY A 120 12.87 -2.35 9.73
N GLN A 121 13.82 -1.46 9.45
CA GLN A 121 14.95 -1.18 10.36
C GLN A 121 14.48 -0.63 11.71
N THR A 122 13.54 0.32 11.70
CA THR A 122 12.96 0.88 12.92
C THR A 122 12.23 -0.18 13.74
N SER A 123 11.43 -1.03 13.09
CA SER A 123 10.74 -2.13 13.77
C SER A 123 11.70 -3.14 14.38
N MET A 124 12.79 -3.51 13.68
CA MET A 124 13.81 -4.41 14.21
C MET A 124 14.55 -3.81 15.41
N GLU A 125 14.89 -2.53 15.36
CA GLU A 125 15.55 -1.85 16.47
C GLU A 125 14.63 -1.74 17.69
N ALA A 126 13.34 -1.44 17.50
CA ALA A 126 12.37 -1.40 18.58
C ALA A 126 12.27 -2.75 19.33
N VAL A 127 12.38 -3.87 18.62
CA VAL A 127 12.35 -5.22 19.23
C VAL A 127 13.58 -5.49 20.11
N ARG A 128 14.75 -4.95 19.76
CA ARG A 128 15.99 -5.14 20.55
C ARG A 128 15.93 -4.50 21.93
N HIS A 129 15.12 -3.45 22.10
CA HIS A 129 14.93 -2.75 23.37
C HIS A 129 13.76 -3.28 24.21
N ILE A 130 13.09 -4.37 23.79
CA ILE A 130 12.01 -4.98 24.57
C ILE A 130 12.62 -5.78 25.73
N PRO A 131 12.28 -5.46 27.00
CA PRO A 131 12.73 -6.24 28.14
C PRO A 131 12.26 -7.71 28.05
N PRO A 132 13.11 -8.69 28.41
CA PRO A 132 12.82 -10.12 28.26
C PRO A 132 11.60 -10.61 29.07
N GLU A 133 11.16 -9.83 30.07
CA GLU A 133 9.94 -10.05 30.86
C GLU A 133 8.65 -9.96 30.02
N VAL A 134 8.62 -9.08 29.01
CA VAL A 134 7.42 -8.80 28.19
C VAL A 134 7.26 -9.82 27.05
N ALA A 135 8.36 -10.31 26.49
CA ALA A 135 8.39 -11.27 25.38
C ALA A 135 7.72 -12.62 25.69
N LYS A 136 7.64 -13.01 26.97
CA LYS A 136 7.04 -14.29 27.41
C LYS A 136 5.51 -14.25 27.52
N ARG A 137 4.88 -13.08 27.41
CA ARG A 137 3.41 -12.93 27.58
C ARG A 137 2.64 -13.03 26.26
N THR A 138 3.28 -12.75 25.13
CA THR A 138 2.67 -12.78 23.78
C THR A 138 2.54 -14.18 23.17
N LEU A 139 3.24 -15.19 23.72
CA LEU A 139 3.21 -16.58 23.22
C LEU A 139 2.07 -17.45 23.80
N ARG A 140 1.16 -16.90 24.63
CA ARG A 140 0.10 -17.68 25.32
C ARG A 140 -1.29 -17.64 24.67
N HIS A 141 -1.43 -17.01 23.50
CA HIS A 141 -2.71 -16.94 22.77
C HIS A 141 -2.63 -17.52 21.35
N GLN A 142 -1.89 -18.61 21.14
CA GLN A 142 -2.17 -19.50 20.02
C GLN A 142 -3.21 -20.54 20.47
N PRO A 143 -4.45 -20.53 19.93
CA PRO A 143 -5.33 -21.67 20.08
C PRO A 143 -4.75 -22.88 19.32
N LEU A 144 -4.96 -24.06 19.92
CA LEU A 144 -4.56 -25.39 19.43
C LEU A 144 -5.15 -25.76 18.07
#